data_AF-W7SGP4-F1
#
_entry.id   AF-W7SGP4-F1
#
_cell.length_a   1.000
_cell.length_b   1.000
_cell.length_c   1.000
_cell.angle_alpha   90.00
_cell.angle_beta   90.00
_cell.angle_gamma   90.00
#
_symmetry.space_group_name_H-M   'P 1'
#
loop_
_entity.id
_entity.type
_entity.pdbx_description
1 polymer ?
#
loop_
_entity_poly.entity_id
_entity_poly.type
_entity_poly.pdbx_seq_one_letter_code
_entity_poly.pdbx_strand_id
1 'polypeptide(L)'
;MLQWSRGNPRSTPDPVTILEDVMARPRWRDRLADTPFDMLQHPAAEVVERLTAEGLAVELGPVEIDAQFVADPVALGQIMKAAGLAAQAKKLGEDADDFVTEVATEMVTAGELNPHNTRLIARRP
;
A
#
# COMPACT_ATOMS: atom_id res chain seq x y z
N MET A 1 -12.77 -18.70 -2.37
CA MET A 1 -12.08 -17.81 -1.40
C MET A 1 -12.19 -16.40 -1.95
N LEU A 2 -12.62 -15.43 -1.12
CA LEU A 2 -12.60 -14.02 -1.48
C LEU A 2 -11.25 -13.45 -1.02
N GLN A 3 -10.46 -12.90 -1.94
CA GLN A 3 -9.20 -12.27 -1.61
C GLN A 3 -9.15 -10.88 -2.24
N TRP A 4 -8.74 -9.90 -1.45
CA TRP A 4 -8.44 -8.55 -1.93
C TRP A 4 -7.00 -8.54 -2.43
N SER A 5 -6.83 -8.12 -3.68
CA SER A 5 -5.52 -8.02 -4.34
C SER A 5 -5.29 -6.58 -4.77
N ARG A 6 -4.02 -6.19 -4.89
CA ARG A 6 -3.65 -4.89 -5.44
C ARG A 6 -4.15 -4.85 -6.89
N GLY A 7 -5.08 -3.96 -7.18
CA GLY A 7 -5.64 -3.76 -8.52
C GLY A 7 -4.63 -3.15 -9.49
N ASN A 8 -3.66 -2.40 -8.99
CA ASN A 8 -2.61 -1.82 -9.84
C ASN A 8 -1.56 -2.85 -10.27
N PRO A 9 -1.11 -2.79 -11.54
CA PRO A 9 0.11 -3.47 -11.94
C PRO A 9 1.30 -2.93 -11.14
N ARG A 10 2.42 -3.65 -11.14
CA ARG A 10 3.67 -3.11 -10.61
C ARG A 10 4.03 -1.85 -11.42
N SER A 11 4.12 -0.71 -10.74
CA SER A 11 4.50 0.58 -11.31
C SER A 11 5.79 1.08 -10.66
N THR A 12 6.39 2.11 -11.23
CA THR A 12 7.50 2.85 -10.59
C THR A 12 7.27 4.34 -10.83
N PRO A 13 7.21 5.18 -9.78
CA PRO A 13 7.25 4.80 -8.37
C PRO A 13 5.99 4.04 -7.95
N ASP A 14 6.11 3.15 -6.97
CA ASP A 14 4.94 2.54 -6.32
C ASP A 14 4.85 3.01 -4.85
N PRO A 15 3.65 3.00 -4.24
CA PRO A 15 3.46 3.48 -2.87
C PRO A 15 4.34 2.78 -1.82
N VAL A 16 4.67 1.50 -2.02
CA VAL A 16 5.55 0.77 -1.09
C VAL A 16 6.98 1.24 -1.25
N THR A 17 7.48 1.36 -2.48
CA THR A 17 8.82 1.90 -2.75
C THR A 17 8.97 3.31 -2.18
N ILE A 18 7.97 4.19 -2.34
CA ILE A 18 7.99 5.54 -1.76
C ILE A 18 8.15 5.50 -0.23
N LEU A 19 7.39 4.62 0.43
CA LEU A 19 7.46 4.47 1.87
C LEU A 19 8.83 3.93 2.32
N GLU A 20 9.34 2.90 1.64
CA GLU A 20 10.67 2.33 1.90
C GLU A 20 11.77 3.39 1.72
N ASP A 21 11.68 4.21 0.68
CA ASP A 21 12.59 5.32 0.41
C ASP A 21 12.56 6.37 1.54
N VAL A 22 11.37 6.73 2.05
CA VAL A 22 11.25 7.64 3.20
C VAL A 22 11.85 6.99 4.45
N MET A 23 11.53 5.72 4.74
CA MET A 23 12.10 4.99 5.87
C MET A 23 13.63 4.90 5.79
N ALA A 24 14.21 4.85 4.59
CA ALA A 24 15.65 4.82 4.39
C ALA A 24 16.36 6.18 4.59
N ARG A 25 15.62 7.28 4.77
CA ARG A 25 16.22 8.62 4.98
C ARG A 25 16.97 8.68 6.32
N PRO A 26 18.07 9.45 6.42
CA PRO A 26 18.87 9.53 7.65
C PRO A 26 18.09 9.86 8.92
N ARG A 27 17.00 10.64 8.78
CA ARG A 27 16.12 11.01 9.89
C ARG A 27 15.39 9.81 10.51
N TRP A 28 15.08 8.79 9.71
CA TRP A 28 14.17 7.69 10.08
C TRP A 28 14.85 6.33 10.17
N ARG A 29 15.85 6.10 9.31
CA ARG A 29 16.51 4.80 9.10
C ARG A 29 16.86 4.08 10.38
N ASP A 30 17.68 4.69 11.23
CA ASP A 30 18.19 4.04 12.45
C ASP A 30 17.08 3.88 13.50
N ARG A 31 16.07 4.75 13.47
CA ARG A 31 14.93 4.72 14.40
C ARG A 31 13.91 3.64 14.07
N LEU A 32 13.79 3.30 12.78
CA LEU A 32 12.85 2.31 12.25
C LEU A 32 13.53 0.99 11.86
N ALA A 33 14.83 0.83 12.13
CA ALA A 33 15.61 -0.34 11.73
C ALA A 33 15.04 -1.68 12.24
N ASP A 34 14.37 -1.67 13.40
CA ASP A 34 13.71 -2.85 13.99
C ASP A 34 12.20 -2.89 13.77
N THR A 35 11.65 -1.94 13.01
CA THR A 35 10.22 -1.80 12.73
C THR A 35 9.99 -1.66 11.21
N PRO A 36 10.37 -2.69 10.41
CA PRO A 36 10.22 -2.66 8.97
C PRO A 36 8.74 -2.54 8.57
N PHE A 37 8.51 -2.08 7.35
CA PHE A 37 7.19 -2.09 6.77
C PHE A 37 7.01 -3.35 5.93
N ASP A 38 6.23 -4.30 6.44
CA ASP A 38 5.94 -5.55 5.75
C ASP A 38 4.52 -5.52 5.17
N MET A 39 4.39 -5.04 3.93
CA MET A 39 3.15 -5.14 3.16
C MET A 39 3.36 -5.96 1.91
N LEU A 40 2.79 -7.16 1.88
CA LEU A 40 2.82 -8.02 0.70
C LEU A 40 1.89 -7.44 -0.38
N GLN A 41 2.49 -6.99 -1.48
CA GLN A 41 1.75 -6.58 -2.66
C GLN A 41 1.47 -7.81 -3.54
N HIS A 42 0.20 -8.07 -3.80
CA HIS A 42 -0.25 -9.11 -4.71
C HIS A 42 -1.00 -8.47 -5.88
N PRO A 43 -0.30 -8.08 -6.97
CA PRO A 43 -0.96 -7.56 -8.16
C PRO A 43 -1.98 -8.57 -8.69
N ALA A 44 -3.18 -8.09 -9.00
CA ALA A 44 -4.30 -8.96 -9.34
C ALA A 44 -4.00 -9.86 -10.56
N ALA A 45 -3.27 -9.34 -11.55
CA ALA A 45 -2.85 -10.12 -12.71
C ALA A 45 -1.97 -11.33 -12.31
N GLU A 46 -1.02 -11.14 -11.38
CA GLU A 46 -0.14 -12.22 -10.87
C GLU A 46 -0.96 -13.27 -10.09
N VAL A 47 -1.95 -12.82 -9.31
CA VAL A 47 -2.86 -13.72 -8.57
C VAL A 47 -3.74 -14.52 -9.53
N VAL A 48 -4.29 -13.88 -10.57
CA VAL A 48 -5.09 -14.54 -11.61
C VAL A 48 -4.27 -15.60 -12.33
N GLU A 49 -3.05 -15.28 -12.77
CA GLU A 49 -2.15 -16.22 -13.46
C GLU A 49 -1.90 -17.46 -12.60
N ARG A 50 -1.55 -17.26 -11.33
CA ARG A 50 -1.27 -18.35 -10.40
C ARG A 50 -2.49 -19.23 -10.15
N LEU A 51 -3.67 -18.65 -9.92
CA LEU A 51 -4.89 -19.41 -9.67
C LEU A 51 -5.36 -20.17 -10.92
N THR A 52 -5.15 -19.59 -12.10
CA THR A 52 -5.46 -20.25 -13.38
C THR A 52 -4.53 -21.44 -13.63
N ALA A 53 -3.23 -21.31 -13.28
CA ALA A 53 -2.27 -22.41 -13.37
C ALA A 53 -2.64 -23.61 -12.48
N GLU A 54 -3.35 -23.37 -11.37
CA GLU A 54 -3.90 -24.39 -10.48
C GLU A 54 -5.25 -24.98 -10.97
N GLY A 55 -5.69 -24.61 -12.17
CA GLY A 55 -6.91 -25.14 -12.79
C GLY A 55 -8.21 -24.51 -12.28
N LEU A 56 -8.15 -23.35 -11.64
CA LEU A 56 -9.34 -22.62 -11.17
C LEU A 56 -9.88 -21.69 -12.27
N ALA A 57 -11.20 -21.59 -12.35
CA ALA A 57 -11.87 -20.53 -13.12
C ALA A 57 -11.86 -19.25 -12.28
N VAL A 58 -11.28 -18.17 -12.82
CA VAL A 58 -11.12 -16.89 -12.13
C VAL A 58 -11.96 -15.80 -12.79
N GLU A 59 -12.74 -15.10 -11.99
CA GLU A 59 -13.49 -13.90 -12.37
C GLU A 59 -12.87 -12.70 -11.63
N LEU A 60 -12.35 -11.74 -12.40
CA LEU A 60 -11.84 -10.47 -11.88
C LEU A 60 -12.95 -9.43 -11.93
N GLY A 61 -13.34 -8.91 -10.76
CA GLY A 61 -14.30 -7.82 -10.67
C GLY A 61 -13.72 -6.48 -11.14
N PRO A 62 -14.56 -5.46 -11.37
CA PRO A 62 -14.07 -4.10 -11.55
C PRO A 62 -13.25 -3.67 -10.34
N VAL A 63 -12.35 -2.70 -10.51
CA VAL A 63 -11.65 -2.06 -9.38
C VAL A 63 -12.72 -1.47 -8.46
N GLU A 64 -12.79 -1.96 -7.21
CA GLU A 64 -13.91 -1.63 -6.31
C GLU A 64 -13.63 -0.38 -5.47
N ILE A 65 -12.35 0.00 -5.33
CA ILE A 65 -11.96 1.23 -4.65
C ILE A 65 -11.27 2.14 -5.66
N ASP A 66 -12.02 3.15 -6.12
CA ASP A 66 -11.50 4.40 -6.68
C ASP A 66 -11.80 5.51 -5.67
N ALA A 67 -11.16 5.42 -4.49
CA ALA A 67 -11.27 6.46 -3.51
C ALA A 67 -10.31 7.57 -3.93
N GLN A 68 -10.85 8.72 -4.32
CA GLN A 68 -10.05 9.94 -4.41
C GLN A 68 -9.58 10.28 -3.00
N PHE A 69 -8.38 9.84 -2.63
CA PHE A 69 -7.78 10.25 -1.38
C PHE A 69 -7.56 11.76 -1.38
N VAL A 70 -7.64 12.33 -0.19
CA VAL A 70 -7.41 13.76 0.01
C VAL A 70 -5.98 14.09 -0.42
N ALA A 71 -5.82 15.08 -1.31
CA ALA A 71 -4.50 15.54 -1.76
C ALA A 71 -3.75 16.39 -0.72
N ASP A 72 -4.24 16.46 0.52
CA ASP A 72 -3.61 17.14 1.65
C ASP A 72 -2.71 16.17 2.42
N PRO A 73 -1.38 16.40 2.47
CA PRO A 73 -0.45 15.48 3.11
C PRO A 73 -0.72 15.24 4.59
N VAL A 74 -1.21 16.24 5.32
CA VAL A 74 -1.47 16.09 6.76
C VAL A 74 -2.67 15.15 6.98
N ALA A 75 -3.79 15.40 6.28
CA ALA A 75 -4.96 14.54 6.36
C ALA A 75 -4.65 13.10 5.91
N LEU A 76 -3.94 12.94 4.78
CA LEU A 76 -3.53 11.64 4.29
C LEU A 76 -2.60 10.92 5.29
N GLY A 77 -1.63 11.64 5.86
CA GLY A 77 -0.73 11.10 6.87
C GLY A 77 -1.47 10.53 8.08
N GLN A 78 -2.52 11.21 8.56
CA GLN A 78 -3.35 10.71 9.66
C GLN A 78 -4.12 9.43 9.28
N ILE A 79 -4.60 9.32 8.04
CA ILE A 79 -5.24 8.09 7.56
C ILE A 79 -4.22 6.95 7.49
N MET A 80 -3.03 7.19 6.94
CA MET A 80 -1.96 6.19 6.83
C MET A 80 -1.46 5.71 8.20
N LYS A 81 -1.36 6.62 9.17
CA LYS A 81 -1.04 6.31 10.57
C LYS A 81 -1.98 5.25 11.15
N ALA A 82 -3.28 5.35 10.86
CA ALA A 82 -4.30 4.43 11.35
C ALA A 82 -4.39 3.14 10.53
N ALA A 83 -4.20 3.20 9.21
CA ALA A 83 -4.49 2.10 8.30
C ALA A 83 -3.30 1.15 8.02
N GLY A 84 -2.06 1.66 8.07
CA GLY A 84 -0.90 0.87 7.63
C GLY A 84 0.42 1.16 8.37
N LEU A 85 0.53 2.29 9.07
CA LEU A 85 1.79 2.72 9.71
C LEU A 85 1.73 2.76 11.24
N ALA A 86 0.78 2.04 11.85
CA ALA A 86 0.58 2.08 13.31
C ALA A 86 1.82 1.61 14.09
N ALA A 87 2.55 0.62 13.58
CA ALA A 87 3.78 0.11 14.22
C ALA A 87 4.90 1.17 14.20
N GLN A 88 5.13 1.78 13.03
CA GLN A 88 6.11 2.85 12.84
C GLN A 88 5.74 4.08 13.66
N ALA A 89 4.47 4.49 13.64
CA ALA A 89 3.97 5.61 14.43
C ALA A 89 4.17 5.38 15.94
N LYS A 90 3.87 4.17 16.43
CA LYS A 90 4.11 3.82 17.83
C LYS A 90 5.61 3.88 18.18
N LYS A 91 6.49 3.43 17.28
CA LYS A 91 7.94 3.47 17.48
C LYS A 91 8.49 4.89 17.52
N LEU A 92 7.96 5.78 16.69
CA LEU A 92 8.45 7.16 16.55
C LEU A 92 7.90 8.12 17.61
N GLY A 93 6.77 7.80 18.24
CA GLY A 93 6.20 8.61 19.32
C GLY A 93 5.80 9.99 18.84
N GLU A 94 6.41 11.03 19.39
CA GLU A 94 6.12 12.44 19.07
C GLU A 94 6.44 12.79 17.60
N ASP A 95 7.42 12.12 16.99
CA ASP A 95 7.79 12.35 15.58
C ASP A 95 6.91 11.58 14.59
N ALA A 96 5.90 10.86 15.06
CA ALA A 96 5.05 10.04 14.19
C ALA A 96 4.30 10.89 13.15
N ASP A 97 3.84 12.08 13.53
CA ASP A 97 3.07 12.95 12.65
C ASP A 97 3.94 13.54 11.54
N ASP A 98 5.18 13.91 11.85
CA ASP A 98 6.17 14.36 10.87
C ASP A 98 6.49 13.24 9.86
N PHE A 99 6.71 12.02 10.34
CA PHE A 99 6.99 10.88 9.49
C PHE A 99 5.84 10.58 8.53
N VAL A 100 4.60 10.46 9.03
CA VAL A 100 3.45 10.13 8.16
C VAL A 100 3.12 11.27 7.19
N THR A 101 3.38 12.53 7.58
CA THR A 101 3.22 13.68 6.69
C THR A 101 4.29 13.70 5.59
N GLU A 102 5.53 13.32 5.91
CA GLU A 102 6.60 13.19 4.93
C GLU A 102 6.27 12.10 3.89
N VAL A 103 5.85 10.92 4.34
CA VAL A 103 5.39 9.84 3.44
C VAL A 103 4.23 10.31 2.56
N ALA A 104 3.22 10.93 3.16
CA ALA A 104 2.06 11.42 2.43
C ALA A 104 2.44 12.50 1.40
N THR A 105 3.39 13.37 1.71
CA THR A 105 3.90 14.39 0.78
C THR A 105 4.53 13.77 -0.46
N GLU A 106 5.34 12.73 -0.28
CA GLU A 106 5.98 12.01 -1.38
C GLU A 106 4.93 11.28 -2.25
N MET A 107 3.93 10.65 -1.63
CA MET A 107 2.84 9.98 -2.35
C MET A 107 1.98 10.96 -3.15
N VAL A 108 1.65 12.13 -2.58
CA VAL A 108 0.93 13.20 -3.30
C VAL A 108 1.77 13.70 -4.47
N THR A 109 3.07 13.90 -4.27
CA THR A 109 4.00 14.38 -5.30
C THR A 109 4.15 13.38 -6.45
N ALA A 110 4.19 12.09 -6.14
CA ALA A 110 4.26 11.02 -7.12
C ALA A 110 2.92 10.73 -7.83
N GLY A 111 1.80 11.29 -7.35
CA GLY A 111 0.46 10.97 -7.84
C GLY A 111 -0.02 9.57 -7.42
N GLU A 112 0.65 8.94 -6.46
CA GLU A 112 0.42 7.56 -6.01
C GLU A 112 -0.55 7.54 -4.81
N LEU A 113 -1.72 8.16 -4.98
CA LEU A 113 -2.73 8.36 -3.94
C LEU A 113 -3.88 7.36 -3.98
N ASN A 114 -3.96 6.53 -5.01
CA ASN A 114 -5.09 5.65 -5.24
C ASN A 114 -4.74 4.21 -4.83
N PRO A 115 -5.22 3.71 -3.68
CA PRO A 115 -5.14 2.29 -3.38
C PRO A 115 -6.20 1.56 -4.21
N HIS A 116 -5.78 1.06 -5.36
CA HIS A 116 -6.63 0.20 -6.17
C HIS A 116 -6.70 -1.16 -5.49
N ASN A 117 -7.87 -1.48 -4.93
CA ASN A 117 -8.22 -2.82 -4.52
C ASN A 117 -9.18 -3.42 -5.54
N THR A 118 -8.94 -4.67 -5.94
CA THR A 118 -9.85 -5.39 -6.83
C THR A 118 -10.31 -6.69 -6.18
N ARG A 119 -11.57 -7.02 -6.46
CA ARG A 119 -12.19 -8.26 -6.02
C ARG A 119 -11.87 -9.38 -7.00
N LEU A 120 -11.39 -10.50 -6.47
CA LEU A 120 -11.17 -11.72 -7.23
C LEU A 120 -12.06 -12.86 -6.71
N ILE A 121 -12.72 -13.56 -7.63
CA ILE A 121 -13.50 -14.77 -7.34
C ILE A 121 -12.87 -15.95 -8.09
N ALA A 122 -12.36 -16.94 -7.36
CA ALA A 122 -11.86 -18.18 -7.94
C ALA A 122 -12.75 -19.37 -7.55
N ARG A 123 -13.09 -20.22 -8.53
CA ARG A 123 -13.97 -21.38 -8.36
C ARG A 123 -13.32 -22.62 -8.97
N ARG A 124 -13.59 -23.78 -8.37
CA ARG A 124 -13.34 -25.05 -9.07
C ARG A 124 -14.34 -25.18 -10.22
N PRO A 125 -13.93 -25.72 -11.37
CA PRO A 125 -14.83 -25.98 -12.49
C PRO A 125 -16.05 -26.83 -12.08
#